data_AF-A0A0L6VPG5-F1
#
_entry.id   AF-A0A0L6VPG5-F1
#
_cell.length_a   1.000
_cell.length_b   1.000
_cell.length_c   1.000
_cell.angle_alpha   90.00
_cell.angle_beta   90.00
_cell.angle_gamma   90.00
#
_symmetry.space_group_name_H-M   'P 1'
#
loop_
_entity.id
_entity.type
_entity.pdbx_description
1 polymer ?
#
loop_
_entity_poly.entity_id
_entity_poly.type
_entity_poly.pdbx_seq_one_letter_code
_entity_poly.pdbx_strand_id
1 'polypeptide(L)'
;MNYMSETAFEAVVTLDNKGSPFEIWNSIIRCYASTSVNNKGRVWLKFMQYKFKGALKEFIMDMHKMLTEIAFVRLGVPDNILSFSILAKLSEDLYNVMDNIIMNEVIVESLSATHQASRNSTPRRIS
;
A
#
# COMPACT_ATOMS: atom_id res chain seq x y z
N MET A 1 -10.44 -25.64 19.61
CA MET A 1 -9.82 -24.39 19.09
C MET A 1 -10.95 -23.51 18.58
N ASN A 2 -11.09 -22.29 19.10
CA ASN A 2 -11.93 -21.28 18.47
C ASN A 2 -11.07 -20.59 17.41
N TYR A 3 -11.38 -20.83 16.13
CA TYR A 3 -10.63 -20.27 15.00
C TYR A 3 -10.97 -18.79 14.73
N MET A 4 -12.01 -18.27 15.39
CA MET A 4 -12.49 -16.90 15.23
C MET A 4 -12.47 -16.21 16.59
N SER A 5 -11.82 -15.05 16.67
CA SER A 5 -11.89 -14.22 17.87
C SER A 5 -13.27 -13.58 18.00
N GLU A 6 -13.71 -13.37 19.23
CA GLU A 6 -14.97 -12.66 19.52
C GLU A 6 -14.98 -11.28 18.85
N THR A 7 -13.85 -10.56 18.87
CA THR A 7 -13.69 -9.29 18.15
C THR A 7 -13.92 -9.40 16.65
N ALA A 8 -13.47 -10.48 15.99
CA ALA A 8 -13.71 -10.68 14.56
C ALA A 8 -15.17 -11.02 14.27
N PHE A 9 -15.82 -11.75 15.18
CA PHE A 9 -17.24 -12.07 15.10
C PHE A 9 -18.09 -10.79 15.24
N GLU A 10 -17.86 -10.01 16.28
CA GLU A 10 -18.58 -8.76 16.56
C GLU A 10 -18.35 -7.68 15.49
N ALA A 11 -17.19 -7.68 14.82
CA ALA A 11 -16.91 -6.78 13.70
C ALA A 11 -17.74 -7.10 12.43
N VAL A 12 -18.30 -8.32 12.34
CA VAL A 12 -19.02 -8.82 11.17
C VAL A 12 -20.51 -8.97 11.45
N VAL A 13 -20.86 -9.54 12.60
CA VAL A 13 -22.23 -9.90 12.99
C VAL A 13 -22.73 -8.88 14.01
N THR A 14 -23.73 -8.11 13.61
CA THR A 14 -24.41 -7.10 14.43
C THR A 14 -25.85 -7.54 14.72
N LEU A 15 -26.51 -6.87 15.66
CA LEU A 15 -27.94 -7.12 15.93
C LEU A 15 -28.82 -6.91 14.69
N ASP A 16 -28.41 -6.00 13.81
CA ASP A 16 -29.17 -5.63 12.61
C ASP A 16 -29.03 -6.67 11.50
N ASN A 17 -27.84 -7.25 11.32
CA ASN A 17 -27.57 -8.16 10.19
C ASN A 17 -27.61 -9.66 10.54
N LYS A 18 -27.69 -10.03 11.83
CA LYS A 18 -27.63 -11.44 12.27
C LYS A 18 -28.67 -12.36 11.64
N GLY A 19 -29.78 -11.79 11.15
CA GLY A 19 -30.84 -12.52 10.45
C GLY A 19 -30.62 -12.69 8.95
N SER A 20 -29.60 -12.05 8.37
CA SER A 20 -29.36 -12.00 6.93
C SER A 20 -27.95 -12.50 6.59
N PRO A 21 -27.83 -13.77 6.15
CA PRO A 21 -26.55 -14.34 5.71
C PRO A 21 -25.86 -13.52 4.61
N PHE A 22 -26.66 -12.89 3.72
CA PHE A 22 -26.14 -12.02 2.66
C PHE A 22 -25.47 -10.76 3.22
N GLU A 23 -26.09 -10.11 4.21
CA GLU A 23 -25.51 -8.92 4.84
C GLU A 23 -24.28 -9.25 5.69
N ILE A 24 -24.29 -10.40 6.38
CA ILE A 24 -23.11 -10.94 7.06
C ILE A 24 -21.97 -11.13 6.07
N TRP A 25 -22.24 -11.76 4.92
CA TRP A 25 -21.23 -11.96 3.87
C TRP A 25 -20.66 -10.65 3.33
N ASN A 26 -21.51 -9.64 3.10
CA ASN A 26 -21.07 -8.31 2.71
C ASN A 26 -20.21 -7.64 3.79
N SER A 27 -20.54 -7.80 5.07
CA SER A 27 -19.70 -7.34 6.18
C SER A 27 -18.33 -8.03 6.20
N ILE A 28 -18.26 -9.34 5.94
CA ILE A 28 -16.98 -10.08 5.84
C ILE A 28 -16.13 -9.50 4.72
N ILE A 29 -16.68 -9.32 3.51
CA ILE A 29 -15.97 -8.73 2.38
C ILE A 29 -15.49 -7.32 2.75
N ARG A 30 -16.37 -6.51 3.34
CA ARG A 30 -16.05 -5.14 3.73
C ARG A 30 -14.89 -5.07 4.72
N CYS A 31 -14.80 -6.01 5.67
CA CYS A 31 -13.75 -6.00 6.68
C CYS A 31 -12.45 -6.65 6.20
N TYR A 32 -12.55 -7.76 5.47
CA TYR A 32 -11.43 -8.68 5.26
C TYR A 32 -11.04 -8.93 3.80
N ALA A 33 -11.80 -8.43 2.82
CA ALA A 33 -11.35 -8.51 1.43
C ALA A 33 -10.01 -7.78 1.25
N SER A 34 -9.20 -8.20 0.29
CA SER A 34 -7.91 -7.57 0.00
C SER A 34 -8.02 -6.07 -0.27
N THR A 35 -9.15 -5.64 -0.85
CA THR A 35 -9.47 -4.24 -1.16
C THR A 35 -10.19 -3.50 -0.04
N SER A 36 -10.40 -4.12 1.13
CA SER A 36 -11.05 -3.46 2.26
C SER A 36 -10.27 -2.24 2.72
N VAL A 37 -10.99 -1.24 3.23
CA VAL A 37 -10.36 -0.03 3.79
C VAL A 37 -9.42 -0.39 4.94
N ASN A 38 -9.78 -1.38 5.77
CA ASN A 38 -8.95 -1.84 6.87
C ASN A 38 -7.65 -2.49 6.38
N ASN A 39 -7.70 -3.35 5.36
CA ASN A 39 -6.49 -3.97 4.82
C ASN A 39 -5.59 -2.95 4.11
N LYS A 40 -6.20 -2.02 3.37
CA LYS A 40 -5.50 -0.86 2.80
C LYS A 40 -4.76 -0.05 3.87
N GLY A 41 -5.46 0.30 4.96
CA GLY A 41 -4.88 1.02 6.09
C GLY A 41 -3.72 0.27 6.74
N ARG A 42 -3.87 -1.05 6.97
CA ARG A 42 -2.82 -1.89 7.54
C ARG A 42 -1.56 -1.92 6.69
N VAL A 43 -1.69 -2.13 5.37
CA VAL A 43 -0.55 -2.13 4.43
C VAL A 43 0.11 -0.76 4.40
N TRP A 44 -0.67 0.32 4.34
CA TRP A 44 -0.13 1.68 4.34
C TRP A 44 0.63 2.03 5.62
N LEU A 45 0.06 1.73 6.79
CA LEU A 45 0.71 2.01 8.07
C LEU A 45 2.01 1.22 8.23
N LYS A 46 2.02 -0.06 7.84
CA LYS A 46 3.24 -0.88 7.81
C LYS A 46 4.32 -0.25 6.92
N PHE A 47 3.95 0.20 5.73
CA PHE A 47 4.88 0.89 4.83
C PHE A 47 5.41 2.19 5.47
N MET A 48 4.53 3.04 6.00
CA MET A 48 4.92 4.34 6.57
C MET A 48 5.81 4.22 7.81
N GLN A 49 5.58 3.22 8.66
CA GLN A 49 6.35 2.99 9.89
C GLN A 49 7.70 2.31 9.64
N TYR A 50 7.93 1.72 8.47
CA TYR A 50 9.19 1.07 8.16
C TYR A 50 10.36 2.08 8.13
N LYS A 51 11.51 1.70 8.68
CA LYS A 51 12.75 2.50 8.73
C LYS A 51 13.94 1.68 8.27
N PHE A 52 14.90 2.33 7.61
CA PHE A 52 16.17 1.74 7.23
C PHE A 52 16.98 1.29 8.46
N LYS A 53 17.60 0.12 8.39
CA LYS A 53 18.34 -0.51 9.50
C LYS A 53 19.82 -0.78 9.19
N GLY A 54 20.38 -0.10 8.19
CA GLY A 54 21.79 -0.24 7.80
C GLY A 54 22.09 -1.25 6.68
N ALA A 55 21.21 -2.22 6.43
CA ALA A 55 21.39 -3.22 5.36
C ALA A 55 20.65 -2.81 4.07
N LEU A 56 21.37 -2.15 3.13
CA LEU A 56 20.76 -1.61 1.90
C LEU A 56 20.07 -2.67 1.03
N LYS A 57 20.68 -3.86 0.90
CA LYS A 57 20.11 -4.96 0.11
C LYS A 57 18.76 -5.42 0.67
N GLU A 58 18.67 -5.57 1.99
CA GLU A 58 17.44 -5.97 2.67
C GLU A 58 16.38 -4.89 2.57
N PHE A 59 16.78 -3.63 2.74
CA PHE A 59 15.90 -2.48 2.58
C PHE A 59 15.25 -2.45 1.19
N ILE A 60 16.05 -2.57 0.12
CA ILE A 60 15.55 -2.57 -1.26
C ILE A 60 14.57 -3.74 -1.48
N MET A 61 14.91 -4.93 -0.98
CA MET A 61 14.04 -6.11 -1.10
C MET A 61 12.71 -5.90 -0.37
N ASP A 62 12.75 -5.35 0.85
CA ASP A 62 11.57 -5.04 1.64
C ASP A 62 10.70 -3.96 0.99
N MET A 63 11.31 -2.93 0.38
CA MET A 63 10.58 -1.91 -0.38
C MET A 63 9.83 -2.53 -1.57
N HIS A 64 10.47 -3.39 -2.37
CA HIS A 64 9.79 -4.07 -3.49
C HIS A 64 8.60 -4.91 -3.01
N LYS A 65 8.76 -5.63 -1.90
CA LYS A 65 7.68 -6.41 -1.30
C LYS A 65 6.52 -5.53 -0.87
N MET A 66 6.79 -4.43 -0.18
CA MET A 66 5.73 -3.50 0.28
C MET A 66 5.06 -2.76 -0.87
N LEU A 67 5.79 -2.36 -1.91
CA LEU A 67 5.20 -1.77 -3.13
C LEU A 67 4.26 -2.77 -3.82
N THR A 68 4.63 -4.05 -3.87
CA THR A 68 3.77 -5.12 -4.38
C THR A 68 2.51 -5.28 -3.54
N GLU A 69 2.62 -5.26 -2.21
CA GLU A 69 1.47 -5.29 -1.29
C GLU A 69 0.54 -4.06 -1.52
N ILE A 70 1.11 -2.86 -1.70
CA ILE A 70 0.37 -1.61 -1.98
C ILE A 70 -0.39 -1.70 -3.31
N ALA A 71 0.26 -2.20 -4.36
CA ALA A 71 -0.37 -2.41 -5.66
C ALA A 71 -1.51 -3.43 -5.57
N PHE A 72 -1.30 -4.53 -4.84
CA PHE A 72 -2.29 -5.59 -4.66
C PHE A 72 -3.57 -5.10 -3.97
N VAL A 73 -3.45 -4.25 -2.94
CA VAL A 73 -4.62 -3.67 -2.25
C VAL A 73 -5.25 -2.50 -3.00
N ARG A 74 -4.69 -2.07 -4.14
CA ARG A 74 -5.15 -0.93 -4.96
C ARG A 74 -5.28 0.35 -4.14
N LEU A 75 -4.20 0.72 -3.46
CA LEU A 75 -4.16 1.92 -2.60
C LEU A 75 -4.28 3.22 -3.40
N GLY A 76 -3.79 3.24 -4.64
CA GLY A 76 -3.91 4.38 -5.55
C GLY A 76 -2.99 5.56 -5.24
N VAL A 77 -1.90 5.33 -4.48
CA VAL A 77 -0.90 6.36 -4.17
C VAL A 77 -0.04 6.62 -5.42
N PRO A 78 0.20 7.89 -5.80
CA PRO A 78 1.07 8.21 -6.92
C PRO A 78 2.52 7.73 -6.73
N ASP A 79 3.16 7.32 -7.82
CA ASP A 79 4.52 6.74 -7.79
C ASP A 79 5.55 7.71 -7.21
N ASN A 80 5.49 9.00 -7.55
CA ASN A 80 6.39 10.02 -6.99
C ASN A 80 6.26 10.14 -5.46
N ILE A 81 5.03 10.07 -4.93
CA ILE A 81 4.79 10.09 -3.49
C ILE A 81 5.35 8.83 -2.82
N LEU A 82 5.24 7.67 -3.46
CA LEU A 82 5.87 6.43 -2.98
C LEU A 82 7.39 6.55 -2.98
N SER A 83 7.99 7.10 -4.03
CA SER A 83 9.44 7.33 -4.14
C SER A 83 9.94 8.28 -3.04
N PHE A 84 9.30 9.42 -2.83
CA PHE A 84 9.65 10.34 -1.74
C PHE A 84 9.49 9.67 -0.37
N SER A 85 8.44 8.87 -0.21
CA SER A 85 8.20 8.12 1.02
C SER A 85 9.25 7.05 1.28
N ILE A 86 9.85 6.44 0.26
CA ILE A 86 10.96 5.49 0.39
C ILE A 86 12.23 6.22 0.82
N LEU A 87 12.54 7.36 0.18
CA LEU A 87 13.70 8.17 0.52
C LEU A 87 13.63 8.67 1.97
N ALA A 88 12.46 9.09 2.44
CA ALA A 88 12.23 9.52 3.82
C ALA A 88 12.40 8.42 4.89
N LYS A 89 12.64 7.16 4.49
CA LYS A 89 12.91 6.03 5.41
C LYS A 89 14.39 5.82 5.66
N LEU A 90 15.26 6.45 4.88
CA LEU A 90 16.71 6.39 5.07
C LEU A 90 17.11 7.02 6.42
N SER A 91 18.24 6.60 6.97
CA SER A 91 18.78 7.17 8.20
C SER A 91 19.41 8.55 7.95
N GLU A 92 19.59 9.32 9.02
CA GLU A 92 20.16 10.68 8.96
C GLU A 92 21.52 10.72 8.25
N ASP A 93 22.34 9.68 8.43
CA ASP A 93 23.63 9.53 7.76
C ASP A 93 23.55 9.50 6.22
N LEU A 94 22.36 9.26 5.67
CA LEU A 94 22.10 9.18 4.24
C LEU A 94 21.28 10.37 3.71
N TYR A 95 21.01 11.40 4.52
CA TYR A 95 20.25 12.57 4.07
C TYR A 95 20.93 13.32 2.93
N ASN A 96 22.26 13.40 2.93
CA ASN A 96 23.00 13.98 1.80
C ASN A 96 22.73 13.22 0.48
N VAL A 97 22.57 11.88 0.54
CA VAL A 97 22.22 11.08 -0.64
C VAL A 97 20.78 11.36 -1.07
N MET A 98 19.85 11.43 -0.11
CA MET A 98 18.46 11.81 -0.37
C MET A 98 18.38 13.18 -1.06
N ASP A 99 19.03 14.21 -0.51
CA ASP A 99 18.98 15.58 -1.02
C ASP A 99 19.53 15.64 -2.45
N ASN A 100 20.65 14.96 -2.71
CA ASN A 100 21.21 14.88 -4.06
C ASN A 100 20.29 14.19 -5.07
N ILE A 101 19.50 13.19 -4.64
CA ILE A 101 18.52 12.51 -5.50
C ILE A 101 17.31 13.42 -5.77
N ILE A 102 16.79 14.10 -4.73
CA ILE A 102 15.62 14.98 -4.84
C ILE A 102 15.93 16.21 -5.69
N MET A 103 17.10 16.80 -5.52
CA MET A 103 17.52 18.00 -6.27
C MET A 103 17.90 17.68 -7.72
N ASN A 104 17.93 16.41 -8.11
CA ASN A 104 18.17 16.01 -9.48
C ASN A 104 16.86 15.97 -10.27
N GLU A 105 16.56 17.07 -10.97
CA GLU A 105 15.33 17.23 -11.76
C GLU A 105 15.12 16.09 -12.77
N VAL A 106 16.17 15.59 -13.42
CA VAL A 106 16.08 14.49 -14.41
C VAL A 106 15.52 13.21 -13.77
N ILE A 107 15.95 12.89 -12.55
CA ILE A 107 15.46 11.71 -11.82
C ILE A 107 13.98 11.91 -11.43
N VAL A 108 13.62 13.08 -10.94
CA VAL A 108 12.24 13.39 -10.50
C VAL A 108 11.25 13.46 -11.67
N GLU A 109 11.67 14.02 -12.80
CA GLU A 109 10.86 14.09 -14.02
C GLU A 109 10.65 12.70 -14.64
N SER A 110 11.68 11.85 -14.67
CA SER A 110 11.57 10.48 -15.20
C SER A 110 10.62 9.59 -14.38
N LEU A 111 10.58 9.77 -13.05
CA LEU A 111 9.60 9.16 -12.15
C LEU A 111 8.16 9.58 -12.50
N SER A 112 7.99 10.84 -12.91
CA SER A 112 6.69 11.40 -13.31
C SER A 112 6.25 10.94 -14.71
N ALA A 113 7.21 10.76 -15.63
CA ALA A 113 6.97 10.36 -17.01
C ALA A 113 6.63 8.87 -17.17
N THR A 114 7.26 7.99 -16.38
CA THR A 114 6.99 6.54 -16.41
C THR A 114 5.51 6.23 -16.10
N HIS A 115 4.88 7.06 -15.29
CA HIS A 115 3.46 6.97 -14.94
C HIS A 115 2.51 7.34 -16.09
N GLN A 116 2.88 8.27 -16.98
CA GLN A 116 2.06 8.59 -18.16
C GLN A 116 2.09 7.46 -19.20
N ALA A 117 3.24 6.81 -19.40
CA ALA A 117 3.37 5.67 -20.31
C ALA A 117 2.60 4.42 -19.82
N SER A 118 2.60 4.16 -18.51
CA SER A 118 1.84 3.06 -17.89
C SER A 118 0.32 3.26 -17.96
N ARG A 119 -0.18 4.50 -17.80
CA ARG A 119 -1.63 4.79 -17.93
C ARG A 119 -2.13 4.72 -19.38
N ASN A 120 -1.32 5.15 -20.34
CA ASN A 120 -1.71 5.23 -21.75
C ASN A 120 -1.63 3.88 -22.51
N SER A 121 -1.09 2.83 -21.88
CA SER A 121 -0.99 1.48 -22.47
C SER A 121 -2.15 0.55 -22.11
N THR A 122 -3.17 1.02 -21.36
CA THR A 122 -4.39 0.25 -21.13
C THR A 122 -5.28 0.30 -22.39
N PRO A 123 -5.58 -0.82 -23.08
CA PRO A 123 -6.39 -0.77 -24.30
C PRO A 123 -7.80 -0.31 -23.95
N ARG A 124 -8.29 0.74 -24.63
CA ARG A 124 -9.72 1.07 -24.65
C ARG A 124 -10.45 -0.16 -25.18
N ARG A 125 -11.23 -0.83 -24.32
CA ARG A 125 -12.21 -1.83 -24.77
C ARG A 125 -13.15 -1.11 -25.74
N ILE A 126 -13.09 -1.51 -27.00
CA ILE A 126 -14.01 -1.08 -28.05
C ILE A 126 -15.36 -1.73 -27.72
N SER A 127 -16.39 -0.89 -27.64
CA SER A 127 -17.81 -1.24 -27.47
C SER A 127 -18.35 -1.99 -28.68
#